data_AF-A0A258VYG3-F1
#
_entry.id   AF-A0A258VYG3-F1
#
_cell.length_a   1.000
_cell.length_b   1.000
_cell.length_c   1.000
_cell.angle_alpha   90.00
_cell.angle_beta   90.00
_cell.angle_gamma   90.00
#
_symmetry.space_group_name_H-M   'P 1'
#
loop_
_entity.id
_entity.type
_entity.pdbx_description
1 polymer ?
#
loop_
_entity_poly.entity_id
_entity_poly.type
_entity_poly.pdbx_seq_one_letter_code
_entity_poly.pdbx_strand_id
1 'polypeptide(L)'
;MTGKQFKAIREKLGLSQDQLALILGLSGNKAISNIETGFRNSSRLASAVMQLFSELPEKKSLDLRDLLLDICERQSKTSKGGRR
;
A
#
# COMPACT_ATOMS: atom_id res chain seq x y z
N MET A 1 -10.02 1.66 -10.66
CA MET A 1 -10.24 0.66 -9.59
C MET A 1 -11.25 1.21 -8.60
N THR A 2 -12.20 0.39 -8.12
CA THR A 2 -13.16 0.82 -7.08
C THR A 2 -12.56 0.67 -5.68
N GLY A 3 -13.09 1.40 -4.69
CA GLY A 3 -12.66 1.27 -3.29
C GLY A 3 -12.79 -0.16 -2.75
N LYS A 4 -13.86 -0.88 -3.16
CA LYS A 4 -14.05 -2.30 -2.79
C LYS A 4 -12.95 -3.20 -3.36
N GLN A 5 -12.57 -3.01 -4.63
CA GLN A 5 -11.47 -3.77 -5.25
C GLN A 5 -10.14 -3.47 -4.54
N PHE A 6 -9.91 -2.20 -4.21
CA PHE A 6 -8.72 -1.75 -3.49
C PHE A 6 -8.59 -2.45 -2.14
N LYS A 7 -9.68 -2.48 -1.36
CA LYS A 7 -9.75 -3.18 -0.07
C LYS A 7 -9.49 -4.69 -0.22
N ALA A 8 -10.13 -5.34 -1.19
CA ALA A 8 -9.99 -6.77 -1.41
C ALA A 8 -8.55 -7.16 -1.75
N ILE A 9 -7.85 -6.36 -2.57
CA ILE A 9 -6.43 -6.60 -2.90
C ILE A 9 -5.57 -6.44 -1.63
N ARG A 10 -5.77 -5.39 -0.83
CA ARG A 10 -5.03 -5.20 0.43
C ARG A 10 -5.17 -6.42 1.36
N GLU A 11 -6.40 -6.90 1.53
CA GLU A 11 -6.70 -8.02 2.41
C GLU A 11 -6.09 -9.32 1.90
N LYS A 12 -6.10 -9.57 0.58
CA LYS A 12 -5.38 -10.71 -0.02
C LYS A 12 -3.87 -10.66 0.18
N LEU A 13 -3.29 -9.46 0.20
CA LEU A 13 -1.86 -9.28 0.50
C LEU A 13 -1.52 -9.45 1.99
N GLY A 14 -2.53 -9.58 2.86
CA GLY A 14 -2.35 -9.66 4.31
C GLY A 14 -1.88 -8.36 4.96
N LEU A 15 -2.09 -7.22 4.30
CA LEU A 15 -1.59 -5.93 4.75
C LEU A 15 -2.61 -5.18 5.63
N SER A 16 -2.11 -4.52 6.68
CA SER A 16 -2.88 -3.49 7.37
C SER A 16 -3.00 -2.23 6.49
N GLN A 17 -3.94 -1.34 6.82
CA GLN A 17 -4.06 -0.05 6.13
C GLN A 17 -2.81 0.82 6.31
N ASP A 18 -2.14 0.74 7.46
CA ASP A 18 -0.89 1.49 7.69
C ASP A 18 0.28 0.95 6.87
N GLN A 19 0.40 -0.37 6.75
CA GLN A 19 1.43 -0.99 5.91
C GLN A 19 1.21 -0.67 4.43
N LEU A 20 -0.04 -0.72 3.95
CA LEU A 20 -0.32 -0.34 2.56
C LEU A 20 -0.11 1.16 2.34
N ALA A 21 -0.42 2.01 3.32
CA ALA A 21 -0.11 3.43 3.25
C ALA A 21 1.39 3.67 3.10
N LEU A 22 2.21 2.93 3.86
CA LEU A 22 3.67 2.98 3.78
C LEU A 22 4.17 2.62 2.38
N ILE A 23 3.70 1.49 1.82
CA ILE A 23 4.07 1.03 0.47
C ILE A 23 3.69 2.04 -0.61
N LEU A 24 2.51 2.66 -0.49
CA LEU A 24 2.00 3.63 -1.47
C LEU A 24 2.50 5.06 -1.23
N GLY A 25 3.33 5.29 -0.21
CA GLY A 25 3.82 6.63 0.15
C GLY A 25 2.71 7.60 0.58
N LEU A 26 1.66 7.09 1.23
CA LEU A 26 0.54 7.87 1.73
C LEU A 26 0.70 8.20 3.21
N SER A 27 -0.01 9.23 3.68
CA SER A 27 0.16 9.80 5.01
C SER A 27 -0.24 8.90 6.19
N GLY A 28 -0.87 7.74 5.94
CA GLY A 28 -1.29 6.77 6.95
C GLY A 28 -2.62 6.08 6.64
N ASN A 29 -3.09 5.22 7.55
CA ASN A 29 -4.31 4.42 7.38
C ASN A 29 -5.55 5.20 6.94
N LYS A 30 -5.77 6.44 7.43
CA LYS A 30 -6.94 7.25 7.08
C LYS A 30 -7.01 7.55 5.58
N ALA A 31 -5.86 7.74 4.93
CA ALA A 31 -5.81 7.93 3.48
C ALA A 31 -6.27 6.67 2.73
N ILE A 32 -5.88 5.49 3.20
CA ILE A 32 -6.31 4.20 2.64
C ILE A 32 -7.80 3.98 2.90
N SER A 33 -8.28 4.19 4.12
CA SER A 33 -9.69 4.05 4.47
C SER A 33 -10.60 4.94 3.62
N ASN A 34 -10.19 6.19 3.36
CA ASN A 34 -10.91 7.09 2.46
C ASN A 34 -10.98 6.55 1.01
N ILE A 35 -9.96 5.84 0.54
CA ILE A 35 -9.98 5.18 -0.76
C ILE A 35 -10.90 3.95 -0.74
N GLU A 36 -10.79 3.10 0.27
CA GLU A 36 -11.56 1.85 0.39
C GLU A 36 -13.07 2.10 0.51
N THR A 37 -13.45 3.17 1.21
CA THR A 37 -14.85 3.62 1.37
C THR A 37 -15.39 4.35 0.14
N GLY A 38 -14.53 4.69 -0.83
CA GLY A 38 -14.91 5.47 -2.00
C GLY A 38 -15.08 6.97 -1.73
N PHE A 39 -14.76 7.45 -0.52
CA PHE A 39 -14.75 8.88 -0.20
C PHE A 39 -13.71 9.65 -1.05
N ARG A 40 -12.60 9.00 -1.42
CA ARG A 40 -11.56 9.56 -2.29
C ARG A 40 -11.14 8.55 -3.35
N ASN A 41 -10.85 9.04 -4.55
CA ASN A 41 -10.22 8.22 -5.58
C ASN A 41 -8.73 8.00 -5.29
N SER A 42 -8.24 6.78 -5.53
CA SER A 42 -6.79 6.51 -5.54
C SER A 42 -6.09 7.27 -6.67
N SER A 43 -4.82 7.62 -6.49
CA SER A 43 -4.01 8.16 -7.60
C SER A 43 -3.83 7.10 -8.72
N ARG A 44 -3.47 7.55 -9.93
CA ARG A 44 -3.19 6.64 -11.05
C ARG A 44 -2.09 5.64 -10.72
N LEU A 45 -1.02 6.09 -10.06
CA LEU A 45 0.08 5.22 -9.63
C LEU A 45 -0.39 4.20 -8.59
N ALA A 46 -1.15 4.63 -7.57
CA ALA A 46 -1.68 3.71 -6.57
C ALA A 46 -2.59 2.65 -7.19
N SER A 47 -3.47 3.05 -8.12
CA SER A 47 -4.28 2.11 -8.90
C SER A 47 -3.43 1.11 -9.69
N ALA A 48 -2.38 1.58 -10.38
CA ALA A 48 -1.50 0.72 -11.18
C ALA A 48 -0.72 -0.28 -10.31
N VAL A 49 -0.19 0.15 -9.16
CA VAL A 49 0.49 -0.73 -8.20
C VAL A 49 -0.45 -1.79 -7.65
N MET A 50 -1.67 -1.41 -7.27
CA MET A 50 -2.66 -2.36 -6.78
C MET A 50 -3.08 -3.35 -7.88
N GLN A 51 -3.21 -2.88 -9.11
CA GLN A 51 -3.51 -3.73 -10.25
C GLN A 51 -2.37 -4.72 -10.54
N LEU A 52 -1.12 -4.26 -10.48
CA LEU A 52 0.06 -5.14 -10.58
C LEU A 52 0.02 -6.26 -9.54
N PHE A 53 -0.26 -5.95 -8.28
CA PHE A 53 -0.43 -6.99 -7.25
C PHE A 53 -1.54 -7.98 -7.59
N SER A 54 -2.66 -7.52 -8.17
CA SER A 54 -3.77 -8.39 -8.53
C SER A 54 -3.51 -9.28 -9.75
N GLU A 55 -2.61 -8.87 -10.65
CA GLU A 55 -2.30 -9.58 -11.90
C GLU A 55 -1.10 -10.52 -11.77
N LEU A 56 -0.23 -10.31 -10.77
CA LEU A 56 0.90 -11.19 -10.52
C LEU A 56 0.45 -12.56 -9.96
N PRO A 57 1.17 -13.65 -10.29
CA PRO A 57 1.03 -14.90 -9.56
C PRO A 57 1.22 -14.69 -8.06
N GLU A 58 0.41 -15.36 -7.25
CA GLU A 58 0.35 -15.15 -5.79
C GLU A 58 1.73 -15.07 -5.13
N LYS A 59 2.60 -16.07 -5.39
CA LYS A 59 3.97 -16.08 -4.87
C LYS A 59 4.74 -14.80 -5.22
N LYS A 60 4.72 -14.36 -6.49
CA LYS A 60 5.42 -13.14 -6.93
C LYS A 60 4.82 -11.88 -6.31
N SER A 61 3.50 -11.86 -6.14
CA SER A 61 2.81 -10.75 -5.48
C SER A 61 3.24 -10.61 -4.02
N LEU A 62 3.35 -11.72 -3.31
CA LEU A 62 3.80 -11.78 -1.91
C LEU A 62 5.28 -11.40 -1.78
N ASP A 63 6.14 -11.94 -2.66
CA ASP A 63 7.57 -11.60 -2.69
C ASP A 63 7.78 -10.09 -2.95
N LEU A 64 7.03 -9.50 -3.90
CA LEU A 64 7.08 -8.07 -4.19
C LEU A 64 6.60 -7.23 -3.00
N ARG A 65 5.51 -7.65 -2.34
CA ARG A 65 4.98 -6.98 -1.15
C ARG A 65 6.05 -6.94 -0.05
N ASP A 66 6.71 -8.07 0.22
CA ASP A 66 7.71 -8.16 1.29
C ASP A 66 8.92 -7.29 0.99
N LEU A 67 9.39 -7.29 -0.26
CA LEU A 67 10.48 -6.43 -0.70
C LEU A 67 10.15 -4.94 -0.52
N LEU A 68 8.96 -4.52 -0.95
CA LEU A 68 8.53 -3.12 -0.82
C LEU A 68 8.38 -2.73 0.65
N LEU A 69 7.76 -3.58 1.46
CA LEU A 69 7.56 -3.30 2.88
C LEU A 69 8.90 -3.14 3.60
N ASP A 70 9.85 -4.05 3.38
CA ASP A 70 11.19 -3.97 3.97
C ASP A 70 11.95 -2.70 3.54
N ILE A 71 11.91 -2.34 2.25
CA ILE A 71 12.53 -1.10 1.75
C ILE A 71 11.91 0.13 2.43
N CYS A 72 10.58 0.22 2.47
CA CYS A 72 9.88 1.36 3.04
C CYS A 72 10.09 1.47 4.56
N GLU A 73 10.12 0.35 5.28
CA GLU A 73 10.41 0.35 6.71
C GLU A 73 11.83 0.83 7.01
N ARG A 74 12.81 0.42 6.19
CA ARG A 74 14.19 0.92 6.29
C ARG A 74 14.27 2.44 6.10
N GLN A 75 13.52 3.00 5.16
CA GLN A 75 13.44 4.46 4.95
C GLN A 75 12.72 5.20 6.10
N SER A 76 11.73 4.57 6.74
CA SER A 76 11.04 5.17 7.89
C SER A 76 11.92 5.26 9.13
N LYS A 77 12.90 4.35 9.28
CA LYS A 77 13.84 4.33 10.42
C LYS A 77 14.93 5.40 10.27
N THR A 78 15.41 5.65 9.05
CA THR A 78 16.44 6.66 8.77
C THR A 78 15.93 8.10 8.89
N SER A 79 14.65 8.36 8.59
CA SER A 79 14.06 9.71 8.69
C SER A 79 13.80 10.18 10.14
N LYS A 80 13.77 9.28 11.13
CA LYS A 80 13.56 9.62 12.55
C LYS A 80 14.79 10.22 13.26
N GLY A 81 15.96 10.26 12.62
CA GLY A 81 17.19 10.86 13.16
C GLY A 81 17.36 12.37 12.89
N GLY A 82 16.44 13.00 12.17
CA GLY A 82 16.53 14.40 11.72
C GLY A 82 15.47 15.30 12.35
N ARG A 83 15.43 15.41 13.68
CA ARG A 83 14.81 16.56 14.35
C ARG A 83 15.84 17.13 15.33
N ARG A 84 16.60 18.10 14.84
CA ARG A 84 17.22 19.14 15.67
C ARG A 84 16.22 20.29 15.80
#